data_AF-A0A420X0C1-F1
#
_entry.id   AF-A0A420X0C1-F1
#
_cell.length_a   1.000
_cell.length_b   1.000
_cell.length_c   1.000
_cell.angle_alpha   90.00
_cell.angle_beta   90.00
_cell.angle_gamma   90.00
#
_symmetry.space_group_name_H-M   'P 1'
#
loop_
_entity.id
_entity.type
_entity.pdbx_description
1 polymer ?
#
loop_
_entity_poly.entity_id
_entity_poly.type
_entity_poly.pdbx_seq_one_letter_code
_entity_poly.pdbx_strand_id
1 'polypeptide(L)'
;MTLPPPSDTTIEALLPAYDRPTARATDPLYARVEEHVSAGDWPAIARRVAAIERLKHEHHAVVLAHNYMPPEIHALVGDIRGDSLALAREAKRVAADTIVQAGVHFMAETTKILCPERRVLIPDTRAGCSLAASISGAQVRALKRRYPAVPIVTYVNTSAEVKAESDICCTSSNALAVVEAIAAEWGSERVIMLPDEHLARNVAARTHVSILVWQGHCEVHERFTPAQVGAIRRAHPGVQVLAHPECPSGVLAAADFAGSTTALEHWVDEHRPERVLLLTECSMSDNLISRHPQIDFVRGCTLCPHMQRITLDGILLALARGEPEVQLDDTIATRARQAIEAMLALPAALLDPLVALALREDLGRGGDITSEALIPAGHHGRLALVPRRAGVIAGLDVLQRVLMQVDPTVEVSLHCHDGDRVAAGATLATLAGPTRSLLAAERIALNFMTRLSGIATLTRRLVDRLEGTGVRIACTRKTTPGLRALEKHAVRLGGGTNHRLGLDDAFLIKDNHLAAAGGVRPALARARAMLGHLRMIELEVDTLAQLEQALADPPHAILLDNMSLTEMRRAVAMIDGRCLINASGGIDPERIREVAATGVDVISIGALTHSAPQLDIALDQC
;
A
#
# COMPACT_ATOMS: atom_id res chain seq x y z
N MET A 1 25.83 -7.67 -31.52
CA MET A 1 26.73 -8.77 -31.12
C MET A 1 25.83 -9.84 -30.54
N THR A 2 25.69 -10.98 -31.20
CA THR A 2 24.83 -12.09 -30.76
C THR A 2 25.33 -12.63 -29.43
N LEU A 3 24.48 -12.66 -28.41
CA LEU A 3 24.81 -13.20 -27.08
C LEU A 3 25.29 -14.65 -27.22
N PRO A 4 26.31 -15.07 -26.45
CA PRO A 4 26.76 -16.46 -26.43
C PRO A 4 25.64 -17.40 -25.92
N PRO A 5 25.67 -18.69 -26.30
CA PRO A 5 24.66 -19.67 -25.89
C PRO A 5 24.59 -19.80 -24.35
N PRO A 6 23.40 -20.06 -23.77
CA PRO A 6 23.14 -19.95 -22.32
C PRO A 6 24.08 -20.76 -21.41
N SER A 7 24.61 -21.88 -21.91
CA SER A 7 25.48 -22.80 -21.17
C SER A 7 26.92 -22.32 -21.00
N ASP A 8 27.39 -21.33 -21.78
CA ASP A 8 28.77 -20.81 -21.76
C ASP A 8 28.87 -19.33 -21.33
N THR A 9 27.75 -18.70 -20.99
CA THR A 9 27.72 -17.28 -20.61
C THR A 9 28.40 -17.07 -19.25
N THR A 10 29.68 -16.66 -19.28
CA THR A 10 30.38 -16.16 -18.10
C THR A 10 29.92 -14.74 -17.79
N ILE A 11 29.85 -14.36 -16.51
CA ILE A 11 29.51 -12.99 -16.08
C ILE A 11 30.38 -11.98 -16.82
N GLU A 12 31.69 -12.21 -16.89
CA GLU A 12 32.64 -11.31 -17.53
C GLU A 12 32.32 -11.05 -19.02
N ALA A 13 31.78 -12.04 -19.73
CA ALA A 13 31.37 -11.88 -21.12
C ALA A 13 30.14 -10.97 -21.32
N LEU A 14 29.35 -10.77 -20.26
CA LEU A 14 28.18 -9.88 -20.25
C LEU A 14 28.52 -8.44 -19.85
N LEU A 15 29.67 -8.24 -19.20
CA LEU A 15 30.05 -6.95 -18.64
C LEU A 15 30.70 -6.05 -19.69
N PRO A 16 30.22 -4.80 -19.90
CA PRO A 16 30.92 -3.82 -20.71
C PRO A 16 32.27 -3.46 -20.06
N ALA A 17 33.21 -2.92 -20.82
CA ALA A 17 34.40 -2.30 -20.23
C ALA A 17 33.98 -1.07 -19.41
N TYR A 18 34.69 -0.77 -18.31
CA TYR A 18 34.49 0.50 -17.60
C TYR A 18 35.24 1.62 -18.33
N ASP A 19 34.62 2.11 -19.41
CA ASP A 19 35.10 3.17 -20.28
C ASP A 19 34.29 4.47 -20.09
N ARG A 20 34.63 5.54 -20.83
CA ARG A 20 33.97 6.85 -20.71
C ARG A 20 32.43 6.79 -20.85
N PRO A 21 31.85 6.06 -21.82
CA PRO A 21 30.41 5.85 -21.90
C PRO A 21 29.80 5.20 -20.66
N THR A 22 30.40 4.11 -20.18
CA THR A 22 29.90 3.36 -19.01
C THR A 22 29.98 4.20 -17.74
N ALA A 23 31.11 4.87 -17.53
CA ALA A 23 31.31 5.82 -16.42
C ALA A 23 30.28 6.96 -16.46
N ARG A 24 30.07 7.58 -17.64
CA ARG A 24 29.08 8.66 -17.79
C ARG A 24 27.65 8.22 -17.45
N ALA A 25 27.29 6.97 -17.77
CA ALA A 25 25.95 6.44 -17.50
C ALA A 25 25.76 6.04 -16.03
N THR A 26 26.83 5.62 -15.35
CA THR A 26 26.72 4.97 -14.03
C THR A 26 27.24 5.84 -12.89
N ASP A 27 28.32 6.60 -13.04
CA ASP A 27 28.95 7.37 -11.95
C ASP A 27 28.01 8.31 -11.19
N PRO A 28 27.01 8.98 -11.83
CA PRO A 28 26.02 9.77 -11.09
C PRO A 28 25.21 8.96 -10.06
N LEU A 29 25.17 7.62 -10.19
CA LEU A 29 24.49 6.71 -9.28
C LEU A 29 25.33 6.37 -8.04
N TYR A 30 26.65 6.60 -8.07
CA TYR A 30 27.56 6.25 -6.97
C TYR A 30 27.16 6.91 -5.65
N ALA A 31 26.73 8.16 -5.68
CA ALA A 31 26.26 8.91 -4.50
C ALA A 31 25.11 8.20 -3.74
N ARG A 32 24.39 7.25 -4.38
CA ARG A 32 23.32 6.49 -3.72
C ARG A 32 23.86 5.37 -2.82
N VAL A 33 25.12 4.97 -3.02
CA VAL A 33 25.74 3.80 -2.37
C VAL A 33 27.13 4.08 -1.79
N GLU A 34 27.63 5.31 -1.86
CA GLU A 34 28.99 5.68 -1.43
C GLU A 34 29.29 5.41 0.05
N GLU A 35 28.25 5.37 0.89
CA GLU A 35 28.34 4.99 2.30
C GLU A 35 28.67 3.49 2.51
N HIS A 36 28.43 2.65 1.47
CA HIS A 36 28.55 1.19 1.54
C HIS A 36 29.50 0.60 0.51
N VAL A 37 29.78 1.32 -0.58
CA VAL A 37 30.63 0.91 -1.69
C VAL A 37 31.82 1.86 -1.78
N SER A 38 33.04 1.31 -1.73
CA SER A 38 34.24 2.12 -1.89
C SER A 38 34.42 2.62 -3.33
N ALA A 39 35.06 3.78 -3.50
CA ALA A 39 35.39 4.30 -4.83
C ALA A 39 36.29 3.34 -5.65
N GLY A 40 37.06 2.48 -4.98
CA GLY A 40 37.87 1.44 -5.63
C GLY A 40 37.06 0.27 -6.16
N ASP A 41 35.95 -0.06 -5.51
CA ASP A 41 35.04 -1.15 -5.91
C ASP A 41 33.99 -0.69 -6.92
N TRP A 42 33.72 0.62 -6.98
CA TRP A 42 32.72 1.21 -7.86
C TRP A 42 32.82 0.78 -9.33
N PRO A 43 33.99 0.77 -10.00
CA PRO A 43 34.10 0.32 -11.38
C PRO A 43 33.54 -1.09 -11.62
N ALA A 44 33.70 -2.01 -10.66
CA ALA A 44 33.20 -3.37 -10.78
C ALA A 44 31.66 -3.44 -10.66
N ILE A 45 31.07 -2.59 -9.82
CA ILE A 45 29.62 -2.48 -9.65
C ILE A 45 28.99 -1.74 -10.83
N ALA A 46 29.57 -0.63 -11.27
CA ALA A 46 29.13 0.14 -12.42
C ALA A 46 28.99 -0.71 -13.68
N ARG A 47 29.97 -1.58 -13.97
CA ARG A 47 29.88 -2.52 -15.11
C ARG A 47 28.65 -3.43 -15.03
N ARG A 48 28.33 -3.93 -13.84
CA ARG A 48 27.14 -4.79 -13.61
C ARG A 48 25.84 -4.02 -13.76
N VAL A 49 25.76 -2.83 -13.17
CA VAL A 49 24.60 -1.94 -13.30
C VAL A 49 24.35 -1.61 -14.77
N ALA A 50 25.38 -1.21 -15.51
CA ALA A 50 25.27 -0.92 -16.95
C ALA A 50 24.80 -2.14 -17.75
N ALA A 51 25.31 -3.34 -17.45
CA ALA A 51 24.88 -4.57 -18.10
C ALA A 51 23.41 -4.93 -17.78
N ILE A 52 22.99 -4.78 -16.52
CA ILE A 52 21.62 -5.04 -16.07
C ILE A 52 20.65 -4.06 -16.71
N GLU A 53 20.94 -2.76 -16.72
CA GLU A 53 20.07 -1.76 -17.35
C GLU A 53 19.92 -1.98 -18.85
N ARG A 54 21.01 -2.35 -19.54
CA ARG A 54 20.96 -2.75 -20.95
C ARG A 54 20.03 -3.95 -21.15
N LEU A 55 20.20 -5.02 -20.37
CA LEU A 55 19.38 -6.22 -20.50
C LEU A 55 17.92 -6.01 -20.11
N LYS A 56 17.64 -5.16 -19.11
CA LYS A 56 16.28 -4.74 -18.76
C LYS A 56 15.59 -4.11 -19.97
N HIS A 57 16.28 -3.21 -20.67
CA HIS A 57 15.76 -2.61 -21.89
C HIS A 57 15.58 -3.64 -23.02
N GLU A 58 16.58 -4.49 -23.27
CA GLU A 58 16.54 -5.51 -24.33
C GLU A 58 15.43 -6.56 -24.12
N HIS A 59 15.16 -6.93 -22.87
CA HIS A 59 14.18 -7.96 -22.51
C HIS A 59 12.84 -7.39 -22.03
N HIS A 60 12.64 -6.07 -22.15
CA HIS A 60 11.45 -5.38 -21.64
C HIS A 60 11.11 -5.83 -20.20
N ALA A 61 12.11 -5.73 -19.33
CA ALA A 61 12.09 -6.28 -17.99
C ALA A 61 12.20 -5.21 -16.90
N VAL A 62 11.58 -5.48 -15.76
CA VAL A 62 11.70 -4.68 -14.52
C VAL A 62 12.21 -5.53 -13.36
N VAL A 63 12.90 -4.91 -12.41
CA VAL A 63 13.40 -5.52 -11.18
C VAL A 63 12.57 -5.03 -9.99
N LEU A 64 11.92 -5.97 -9.29
CA LEU A 64 11.22 -5.71 -8.03
C LEU A 64 12.16 -5.98 -6.86
N ALA A 65 12.62 -4.94 -6.17
CA ALA A 65 13.58 -5.05 -5.08
C ALA A 65 12.90 -4.91 -3.71
N HIS A 66 12.99 -5.95 -2.87
CA HIS A 66 12.52 -5.88 -1.49
C HIS A 66 13.38 -4.93 -0.65
N ASN A 67 12.83 -4.33 0.40
CA ASN A 67 13.55 -3.43 1.33
C ASN A 67 14.76 -4.09 2.04
N TYR A 68 14.85 -5.41 2.00
CA TYR A 68 15.98 -6.20 2.53
C TYR A 68 17.04 -6.53 1.47
N MET A 69 16.89 -6.00 0.26
CA MET A 69 17.96 -6.07 -0.74
C MET A 69 19.07 -5.09 -0.36
N PRO A 70 20.33 -5.47 -0.58
CA PRO A 70 21.46 -4.60 -0.30
C PRO A 70 21.42 -3.34 -1.20
N PRO A 71 22.05 -2.23 -0.78
CA PRO A 71 21.95 -0.94 -1.47
C PRO A 71 22.29 -0.99 -2.96
N GLU A 72 23.26 -1.80 -3.37
CA GLU A 72 23.65 -1.97 -4.77
C GLU A 72 22.55 -2.61 -5.63
N ILE A 73 21.65 -3.40 -5.04
CA ILE A 73 20.47 -3.93 -5.74
C ILE A 73 19.30 -2.96 -5.59
N HIS A 74 19.00 -2.58 -4.35
CA HIS A 74 17.85 -1.76 -3.99
C HIS A 74 17.92 -0.38 -4.64
N ALA A 75 19.04 0.33 -4.54
CA ALA A 75 19.17 1.72 -4.98
C ALA A 75 19.55 1.88 -6.46
N LEU A 76 20.28 0.91 -7.03
CA LEU A 76 20.85 1.02 -8.37
C LEU A 76 19.99 0.37 -9.46
N VAL A 77 19.58 -0.90 -9.29
CA VAL A 77 18.88 -1.66 -10.36
C VAL A 77 17.41 -1.94 -10.06
N GLY A 78 16.96 -1.79 -8.81
CA GLY A 78 15.55 -1.93 -8.43
C GLY A 78 14.67 -0.80 -8.97
N ASP A 79 13.78 -1.13 -9.90
CA ASP A 79 12.82 -0.20 -10.51
C ASP A 79 11.66 0.12 -9.57
N ILE A 80 11.18 -0.91 -8.88
CA ILE A 80 10.11 -0.82 -7.88
C ILE A 80 10.67 -1.38 -6.58
N ARG A 81 10.46 -0.64 -5.50
CA ARG A 81 11.01 -0.90 -4.18
C ARG A 81 9.88 -0.91 -3.15
N GLY A 82 9.96 -1.82 -2.18
CA GLY A 82 8.97 -1.86 -1.12
C GLY A 82 8.92 -3.16 -0.34
N ASP A 83 7.91 -3.26 0.52
CA ASP A 83 7.56 -4.50 1.20
C ASP A 83 6.88 -5.51 0.28
N SER A 84 6.66 -6.72 0.80
CA SER A 84 6.10 -7.84 0.04
C SER A 84 4.73 -7.53 -0.61
N LEU A 85 3.90 -6.70 0.02
CA LEU A 85 2.56 -6.36 -0.49
C LEU A 85 2.63 -5.27 -1.55
N ALA A 86 3.43 -4.24 -1.29
CA ALA A 86 3.64 -3.12 -2.21
C ALA A 86 4.21 -3.63 -3.54
N LEU A 87 5.24 -4.49 -3.50
CA LEU A 87 5.84 -5.06 -4.70
C LEU A 87 4.82 -5.86 -5.52
N ALA A 88 4.03 -6.70 -4.86
CA ALA A 88 3.01 -7.52 -5.50
C ALA A 88 1.91 -6.67 -6.18
N ARG A 89 1.54 -5.54 -5.59
CA ARG A 89 0.57 -4.58 -6.15
C ARG A 89 1.14 -3.81 -7.34
N GLU A 90 2.34 -3.25 -7.18
CA GLU A 90 2.98 -2.47 -8.23
C GLU A 90 3.35 -3.34 -9.45
N ALA A 91 3.69 -4.61 -9.22
CA ALA A 91 3.92 -5.58 -10.29
C ALA A 91 2.74 -5.70 -11.27
N LYS A 92 1.50 -5.49 -10.83
CA LYS A 92 0.33 -5.53 -11.73
C LYS A 92 0.33 -4.37 -12.72
N ARG A 93 0.93 -3.23 -12.37
CA ARG A 93 0.88 -1.97 -13.12
C ARG A 93 2.01 -1.81 -14.14
N VAL A 94 3.03 -2.66 -14.10
CA VAL A 94 4.17 -2.55 -15.02
C VAL A 94 3.79 -2.97 -16.43
N ALA A 95 4.25 -2.22 -17.43
CA ALA A 95 4.07 -2.61 -18.83
C ALA A 95 5.03 -3.73 -19.26
N ALA A 96 6.11 -3.95 -18.50
CA ALA A 96 7.12 -4.97 -18.76
C ALA A 96 6.54 -6.39 -18.82
N ASP A 97 7.03 -7.17 -19.78
CA ASP A 97 6.63 -8.58 -19.99
C ASP A 97 7.38 -9.52 -19.05
N THR A 98 8.59 -9.11 -18.64
CA THR A 98 9.46 -9.86 -17.74
C THR A 98 9.63 -9.12 -16.42
N ILE A 99 9.52 -9.86 -15.32
CA ILE A 99 9.73 -9.35 -13.97
C ILE A 99 10.85 -10.18 -13.33
N VAL A 100 11.90 -9.52 -12.86
CA VAL A 100 12.91 -10.15 -12.00
C VAL A 100 12.57 -9.85 -10.55
N GLN A 101 12.28 -10.89 -9.78
CA GLN A 101 12.03 -10.76 -8.35
C GLN A 101 13.36 -10.74 -7.58
N ALA A 102 13.85 -9.55 -7.23
CA ALA A 102 14.96 -9.39 -6.29
C ALA A 102 14.43 -9.52 -4.85
N GLY A 103 14.23 -10.78 -4.44
CA GLY A 103 13.71 -11.19 -3.15
C GLY A 103 13.67 -12.71 -3.05
N VAL A 104 12.84 -13.23 -2.14
CA VAL A 104 12.74 -14.67 -1.86
C VAL A 104 11.64 -15.36 -2.68
N HIS A 105 11.70 -16.69 -2.75
CA HIS A 105 10.88 -17.55 -3.62
C HIS A 105 9.39 -17.31 -3.49
N PHE A 106 8.85 -17.24 -2.28
CA PHE A 106 7.41 -17.00 -2.10
C PHE A 106 6.94 -15.64 -2.64
N MET A 107 7.82 -14.63 -2.66
CA MET A 107 7.50 -13.32 -3.24
C MET A 107 7.39 -13.46 -4.75
N ALA A 108 8.30 -14.21 -5.37
CA ALA A 108 8.28 -14.50 -6.80
C ALA A 108 7.03 -15.32 -7.18
N GLU A 109 6.65 -16.30 -6.36
CA GLU A 109 5.38 -17.02 -6.50
C GLU A 109 4.18 -16.07 -6.40
N THR A 110 4.16 -15.18 -5.41
CA THR A 110 3.07 -14.19 -5.23
C THR A 110 2.95 -13.28 -6.45
N THR A 111 4.08 -12.81 -6.99
CA THR A 111 4.12 -12.02 -8.22
C THR A 111 3.58 -12.82 -9.41
N LYS A 112 3.96 -14.10 -9.57
CA LYS A 112 3.45 -14.97 -10.65
C LYS A 112 1.95 -15.24 -10.50
N ILE A 113 1.44 -15.40 -9.28
CA ILE A 113 0.01 -15.57 -9.00
C ILE A 113 -0.79 -14.35 -9.48
N LEU A 114 -0.31 -13.14 -9.16
CA LEU A 114 -0.99 -11.88 -9.51
C LEU A 114 -0.76 -11.42 -10.96
N CYS A 115 0.30 -11.92 -11.59
CA CYS A 115 0.68 -11.59 -12.97
C CYS A 115 0.90 -12.89 -13.79
N PRO A 116 -0.14 -13.72 -13.99
CA PRO A 116 0.01 -15.04 -14.61
C PRO A 116 0.60 -14.98 -16.02
N GLU A 117 0.21 -13.97 -16.78
CA GLU A 117 0.66 -13.75 -18.17
C GLU A 117 2.12 -13.25 -18.28
N ARG A 118 2.71 -12.76 -17.17
CA ARG A 118 4.07 -12.23 -17.18
C ARG A 118 5.08 -13.32 -16.84
N ARG A 119 6.28 -13.20 -17.41
CA ARG A 119 7.42 -14.05 -17.08
C ARG A 119 8.05 -13.55 -15.79
N VAL A 120 8.05 -14.38 -14.74
CA VAL A 120 8.62 -14.01 -13.44
C VAL A 120 9.88 -14.81 -13.19
N LEU A 121 11.02 -14.14 -13.06
CA LEU A 121 12.34 -14.73 -12.86
C LEU A 121 12.79 -14.57 -11.42
N ILE A 122 13.47 -15.58 -10.88
CA ILE A 122 14.13 -15.50 -9.57
C ILE A 122 15.63 -15.73 -9.72
N PRO A 123 16.50 -14.80 -9.29
CA PRO A 123 17.95 -14.95 -9.44
C PRO A 123 18.57 -16.21 -8.80
N ASP A 124 18.00 -16.71 -7.69
CA ASP A 124 18.41 -17.97 -7.06
C ASP A 124 17.18 -18.67 -6.46
N THR A 125 16.84 -19.87 -6.95
CA THR A 125 15.70 -20.65 -6.44
C THR A 125 15.86 -21.09 -4.99
N ARG A 126 17.09 -21.06 -4.45
CA ARG A 126 17.39 -21.38 -3.05
C ARG A 126 17.15 -20.20 -2.11
N ALA A 127 16.79 -19.02 -2.62
CA ALA A 127 16.36 -17.87 -1.82
C ALA A 127 14.99 -18.14 -1.18
N GLY A 128 14.93 -19.08 -0.23
CA GLY A 128 13.72 -19.48 0.48
C GLY A 128 13.33 -18.52 1.61
N CYS A 129 12.57 -19.01 2.59
CA CYS A 129 12.23 -18.27 3.80
C CYS A 129 11.94 -19.28 4.93
N SER A 130 12.53 -19.09 6.11
CA SER A 130 12.32 -19.95 7.28
C SER A 130 10.84 -20.05 7.67
N LEU A 131 10.12 -18.93 7.64
CA LEU A 131 8.66 -18.90 7.84
C LEU A 131 7.90 -19.72 6.80
N ALA A 132 8.24 -19.55 5.51
CA ALA A 132 7.56 -20.27 4.44
C ALA A 132 7.83 -21.78 4.48
N ALA A 133 9.01 -22.19 4.96
CA ALA A 133 9.37 -23.59 5.15
C ALA A 133 8.72 -24.22 6.39
N SER A 134 8.23 -23.42 7.34
CA SER A 134 7.68 -23.92 8.61
C SER A 134 6.31 -24.58 8.49
N ILE A 135 5.62 -24.44 7.35
CA ILE A 135 4.32 -25.06 7.10
C ILE A 135 4.12 -25.40 5.61
N SER A 136 3.42 -26.50 5.35
CA SER A 136 3.04 -26.98 4.01
C SER A 136 1.53 -26.91 3.78
N GLY A 137 1.09 -26.87 2.52
CA GLY A 137 -0.33 -26.92 2.17
C GLY A 137 -1.04 -28.16 2.72
N ALA A 138 -0.34 -29.29 2.82
CA ALA A 138 -0.87 -30.52 3.43
C ALA A 138 -1.21 -30.35 4.92
N GLN A 139 -0.37 -29.61 5.66
CA GLN A 139 -0.63 -29.28 7.06
C GLN A 139 -1.79 -28.29 7.20
N VAL A 140 -1.92 -27.30 6.31
CA VAL A 140 -3.08 -26.39 6.29
C VAL A 140 -4.38 -27.17 6.05
N ARG A 141 -4.40 -28.13 5.11
CA ARG A 141 -5.54 -29.03 4.91
C ARG A 141 -5.87 -29.86 6.16
N ALA A 142 -4.85 -30.31 6.89
CA ALA A 142 -5.05 -31.00 8.16
C ALA A 142 -5.65 -30.08 9.24
N LEU A 143 -5.21 -28.82 9.31
CA LEU A 143 -5.80 -27.80 10.19
C LEU A 143 -7.26 -27.54 9.85
N LYS A 144 -7.62 -27.37 8.57
CA LYS A 144 -9.01 -27.21 8.14
C LYS A 144 -9.89 -28.39 8.53
N ARG A 145 -9.39 -29.63 8.40
CA ARG A 145 -10.12 -30.82 8.88
C ARG A 145 -10.28 -30.85 10.40
N ARG A 146 -9.30 -30.35 11.14
CA ARG A 146 -9.33 -30.32 12.61
C ARG A 146 -10.22 -29.20 13.15
N TYR A 147 -10.29 -28.08 12.45
CA TYR A 147 -11.01 -26.86 12.83
C TYR A 147 -11.86 -26.32 11.67
N PRO A 148 -12.91 -27.04 11.24
CA PRO A 148 -13.66 -26.73 10.01
C PRO A 148 -14.43 -25.41 10.04
N ALA A 149 -14.68 -24.83 11.22
CA ALA A 149 -15.41 -23.58 11.41
C ALA A 149 -14.51 -22.40 11.86
N VAL A 150 -13.18 -22.56 11.78
CA VAL A 150 -12.23 -21.53 12.20
C VAL A 150 -11.48 -21.02 10.96
N PRO A 151 -11.64 -19.74 10.57
CA PRO A 151 -10.97 -19.21 9.39
C PRO A 151 -9.45 -19.16 9.60
N ILE A 152 -8.72 -19.40 8.52
CA ILE A 152 -7.26 -19.42 8.46
C ILE A 152 -6.76 -18.13 7.80
N VAL A 153 -6.12 -17.29 8.62
CA VAL A 153 -5.41 -16.07 8.22
C VAL A 153 -3.93 -16.39 8.02
N THR A 154 -3.44 -16.20 6.81
CA THR A 154 -2.10 -16.64 6.43
C THR A 154 -1.22 -15.47 6.05
N TYR A 155 -0.15 -15.27 6.79
CA TYR A 155 0.87 -14.30 6.45
C TYR A 155 1.48 -14.62 5.07
N VAL A 156 1.71 -13.60 4.25
CA VAL A 156 2.24 -13.75 2.88
C VAL A 156 3.60 -14.46 2.82
N ASN A 157 4.33 -14.55 3.93
CA ASN A 157 5.61 -15.27 4.06
C ASN A 157 5.41 -16.81 4.09
N THR A 158 4.75 -17.34 3.07
CA THR A 158 4.31 -18.75 2.93
C THR A 158 4.34 -19.17 1.46
N SER A 159 4.40 -20.47 1.16
CA SER A 159 4.36 -20.92 -0.24
C SER A 159 2.99 -20.68 -0.90
N ALA A 160 2.95 -20.70 -2.23
CA ALA A 160 1.72 -20.70 -3.02
C ALA A 160 0.75 -21.81 -2.60
N GLU A 161 1.24 -23.01 -2.30
CA GLU A 161 0.42 -24.14 -1.83
C GLU A 161 -0.28 -23.84 -0.51
N VAL A 162 0.41 -23.18 0.43
CA VAL A 162 -0.16 -22.78 1.72
C VAL A 162 -1.24 -21.74 1.50
N LYS A 163 -0.98 -20.73 0.64
CA LYS A 163 -1.99 -19.72 0.27
C LYS A 163 -3.23 -20.33 -0.36
N ALA A 164 -3.06 -21.30 -1.26
CA ALA A 164 -4.16 -21.99 -1.92
C ALA A 164 -5.10 -22.73 -0.96
N GLU A 165 -4.60 -23.12 0.21
CA GLU A 165 -5.36 -23.79 1.25
C GLU A 165 -5.86 -22.83 2.34
N SER A 166 -5.52 -21.55 2.28
CA SER A 166 -5.89 -20.52 3.25
C SER A 166 -7.21 -19.83 2.89
N ASP A 167 -7.85 -19.19 3.86
CA ASP A 167 -9.10 -18.45 3.61
C ASP A 167 -8.80 -16.99 3.22
N ILE A 168 -7.82 -16.37 3.87
CA ILE A 168 -7.38 -15.01 3.57
C ILE A 168 -5.89 -14.84 3.89
N CYS A 169 -5.18 -14.06 3.07
CA CYS A 169 -3.81 -13.68 3.37
C CYS A 169 -3.72 -12.43 4.26
N CYS A 170 -2.57 -12.18 4.88
CA CYS A 170 -2.27 -10.91 5.54
C CYS A 170 -0.79 -10.55 5.38
N THR A 171 -0.42 -9.33 5.77
CA THR A 171 0.96 -8.86 5.92
C THR A 171 1.18 -8.28 7.31
N SER A 172 2.44 -8.00 7.67
CA SER A 172 2.77 -7.35 8.95
C SER A 172 2.10 -5.97 9.12
N SER A 173 1.67 -5.33 8.02
CA SER A 173 0.99 -4.03 8.04
C SER A 173 -0.53 -4.10 8.25
N ASN A 174 -1.19 -5.22 7.90
CA ASN A 174 -2.66 -5.32 7.95
C ASN A 174 -3.20 -6.51 8.77
N ALA A 175 -2.33 -7.36 9.34
CA ALA A 175 -2.74 -8.58 10.02
C ALA A 175 -3.83 -8.39 11.08
N LEU A 176 -3.73 -7.35 11.93
CA LEU A 176 -4.75 -7.06 12.93
C LEU A 176 -6.12 -6.77 12.28
N ALA A 177 -6.15 -5.88 11.28
CA ALA A 177 -7.37 -5.52 10.58
C ALA A 177 -7.99 -6.72 9.85
N VAL A 178 -7.17 -7.57 9.22
CA VAL A 178 -7.62 -8.79 8.55
C VAL A 178 -8.22 -9.78 9.54
N VAL A 179 -7.56 -10.01 10.69
CA VAL A 179 -8.06 -10.90 11.75
C VAL A 179 -9.42 -10.44 12.26
N GLU A 180 -9.57 -9.15 12.57
CA GLU A 180 -10.84 -8.62 13.07
C GLU A 180 -11.94 -8.67 12.00
N ALA A 181 -11.61 -8.37 10.76
CA ALA A 181 -12.56 -8.39 9.65
C ALA A 181 -13.06 -9.81 9.36
N ILE A 182 -12.18 -10.80 9.24
CA ILE A 182 -12.58 -12.17 8.90
C ILE A 182 -13.33 -12.84 10.05
N ALA A 183 -12.94 -12.57 11.29
CA ALA A 183 -13.64 -13.06 12.48
C ALA A 183 -15.08 -12.54 12.51
N ALA A 184 -15.27 -11.24 12.25
CA ALA A 184 -16.59 -10.64 12.16
C ALA A 184 -17.42 -11.18 10.97
N GLU A 185 -16.82 -11.30 9.78
CA GLU A 185 -17.50 -11.80 8.58
C GLU A 185 -17.98 -13.25 8.75
N TRP A 186 -17.17 -14.09 9.40
CA TRP A 186 -17.49 -15.51 9.61
C TRP A 186 -18.26 -15.77 10.91
N GLY A 187 -18.59 -14.72 11.68
CA GLY A 187 -19.22 -14.85 12.99
C GLY A 187 -18.40 -15.72 13.95
N SER A 188 -17.07 -15.72 13.81
CA SER A 188 -16.17 -16.59 14.56
C SER A 188 -15.45 -15.82 15.65
N GLU A 189 -15.53 -16.29 16.89
CA GLU A 189 -14.76 -15.75 18.01
C GLU A 189 -13.27 -16.11 17.94
N ARG A 190 -12.89 -16.94 16.95
CA ARG A 190 -11.55 -17.51 16.84
C ARG A 190 -11.06 -17.54 15.41
N VAL A 191 -9.76 -17.35 15.21
CA VAL A 191 -9.06 -17.51 13.93
C VAL A 191 -7.81 -18.36 14.11
N ILE A 192 -7.35 -19.02 13.05
CA ILE A 192 -6.01 -19.61 12.99
C ILE A 192 -5.11 -18.64 12.26
N MET A 193 -3.94 -18.35 12.82
CA MET A 193 -2.95 -17.49 12.17
C MET A 193 -1.64 -18.23 11.90
N LEU A 194 -1.17 -18.14 10.66
CA LEU A 194 -0.02 -18.85 10.11
C LEU A 194 0.98 -17.89 9.46
N PRO A 195 2.24 -18.29 9.27
CA PRO A 195 2.94 -19.29 10.05
C PRO A 195 3.64 -18.68 11.27
N ASP A 196 3.74 -17.34 11.33
CA ASP A 196 4.59 -16.63 12.29
C ASP A 196 3.94 -16.52 13.67
N GLU A 197 4.57 -17.15 14.65
CA GLU A 197 4.11 -17.18 16.04
C GLU A 197 4.15 -15.81 16.72
N HIS A 198 5.19 -15.02 16.44
CA HIS A 198 5.39 -13.73 17.07
C HIS A 198 4.40 -12.71 16.54
N LEU A 199 4.24 -12.60 15.22
CA LEU A 199 3.23 -11.77 14.59
C LEU A 199 1.84 -12.15 15.11
N ALA A 200 1.50 -13.44 15.14
CA ALA A 200 0.21 -13.90 15.63
C ALA A 200 -0.04 -13.54 17.10
N ARG A 201 0.96 -13.70 17.98
CA ARG A 201 0.85 -13.29 19.39
C ARG A 201 0.74 -11.77 19.55
N ASN A 202 1.47 -11.02 18.74
CA ASN A 202 1.46 -9.56 18.77
C ASN A 202 0.11 -9.01 18.28
N VAL A 203 -0.53 -9.68 17.31
CA VAL A 203 -1.91 -9.39 16.91
C VAL A 203 -2.89 -9.79 18.02
N ALA A 204 -2.75 -10.99 18.60
CA ALA A 204 -3.62 -11.48 19.68
C ALA A 204 -3.63 -10.56 20.90
N ALA A 205 -2.51 -9.90 21.21
CA ALA A 205 -2.41 -8.94 22.30
C ALA A 205 -3.21 -7.63 22.06
N ARG A 206 -3.67 -7.40 20.83
CA ARG A 206 -4.32 -6.15 20.40
C ARG A 206 -5.78 -6.33 19.97
N THR A 207 -6.32 -7.54 20.04
CA THR A 207 -7.69 -7.84 19.65
C THR A 207 -8.38 -8.74 20.68
N HIS A 208 -9.71 -8.76 20.64
CA HIS A 208 -10.53 -9.64 21.46
C HIS A 208 -10.75 -11.02 20.81
N VAL A 209 -10.41 -11.16 19.52
CA VAL A 209 -10.51 -12.42 18.77
C VAL A 209 -9.48 -13.43 19.28
N SER A 210 -9.92 -14.65 19.58
CA SER A 210 -9.03 -15.75 19.98
C SER A 210 -8.17 -16.19 18.80
N ILE A 211 -6.83 -16.20 18.93
CA ILE A 211 -5.94 -16.62 17.85
C ILE A 211 -5.29 -17.97 18.17
N LEU A 212 -5.52 -18.97 17.32
CA LEU A 212 -4.78 -20.23 17.30
C LEU A 212 -3.50 -20.02 16.48
N VAL A 213 -2.36 -20.24 17.12
CA VAL A 213 -1.06 -19.84 16.57
C VAL A 213 -0.29 -21.04 16.04
N TRP A 214 0.23 -20.94 14.81
CA TRP A 214 1.26 -21.85 14.32
C TRP A 214 2.64 -21.42 14.81
N GLN A 215 3.50 -22.39 15.11
CA GLN A 215 4.80 -22.18 15.76
C GLN A 215 5.94 -22.07 14.72
N GLY A 216 5.78 -21.20 13.73
CA GLY A 216 6.85 -20.82 12.81
C GLY A 216 7.52 -19.54 13.27
N HIS A 217 8.84 -19.42 13.02
CA HIS A 217 9.63 -18.25 13.39
C HIS A 217 10.47 -17.76 12.22
N CYS A 218 10.67 -16.45 12.18
CA CYS A 218 11.69 -15.85 11.34
C CYS A 218 13.05 -15.95 12.06
N GLU A 219 13.98 -16.71 11.48
CA GLU A 219 15.34 -16.92 12.01
C GLU A 219 16.16 -15.63 12.20
N VAL A 220 15.70 -14.52 11.63
CA VAL A 220 16.29 -13.18 11.80
C VAL A 220 15.70 -12.51 13.03
N HIS A 221 14.38 -12.36 13.09
CA HIS A 221 13.70 -11.55 14.12
C HIS A 221 13.58 -12.25 15.47
N GLU A 222 13.55 -13.59 15.52
CA GLU A 222 13.50 -14.34 16.78
C GLU A 222 14.74 -14.13 17.66
N ARG A 223 15.86 -13.72 17.05
CA ARG A 223 17.15 -13.55 17.73
C ARG A 223 17.21 -12.31 18.61
N PHE A 224 16.31 -11.34 18.41
CA PHE A 224 16.30 -10.11 19.20
C PHE A 224 15.73 -10.35 20.59
N THR A 225 16.34 -9.75 21.61
CA THR A 225 15.92 -9.92 23.00
C THR A 225 15.70 -8.58 23.71
N PRO A 226 14.79 -8.50 24.70
CA PRO A 226 14.61 -7.29 25.49
C PRO A 226 15.89 -6.87 26.24
N ALA A 227 16.71 -7.85 26.65
CA ALA A 227 17.99 -7.61 27.30
C ALA A 227 18.98 -6.88 26.38
N GLN A 228 19.03 -7.27 25.09
CA GLN A 228 19.83 -6.58 24.08
C GLN A 228 19.36 -5.14 23.89
N VAL A 229 18.05 -4.89 23.82
CA VAL A 229 17.48 -3.53 23.73
C VAL A 229 17.91 -2.69 24.92
N GLY A 230 17.79 -3.22 26.14
CA GLY A 230 18.22 -2.53 27.35
C GLY A 230 19.73 -2.24 27.38
N ALA A 231 20.56 -3.16 26.88
CA ALA A 231 22.00 -2.96 26.76
C ALA A 231 22.35 -1.84 25.77
N ILE A 232 21.70 -1.82 24.60
CA ILE A 232 21.92 -0.79 23.59
C ILE A 232 21.48 0.58 24.09
N ARG A 233 20.33 0.70 24.76
CA ARG A 233 19.89 1.97 25.35
C ARG A 233 20.86 2.52 26.41
N ARG A 234 21.54 1.65 27.16
CA ARG A 234 22.59 2.06 28.11
C ARG A 234 23.86 2.54 27.40
N ALA A 235 24.26 1.85 26.34
CA ALA A 235 25.45 2.22 25.56
C ALA A 235 25.23 3.45 24.68
N HIS A 236 24.00 3.68 24.23
CA HIS A 236 23.60 4.76 23.35
C HIS A 236 22.41 5.54 23.93
N PRO A 237 22.62 6.43 24.92
CA PRO A 237 21.56 7.26 25.47
C PRO A 237 20.83 8.04 24.36
N GLY A 238 19.49 8.10 24.45
CA GLY A 238 18.65 8.81 23.48
C GLY A 238 18.29 8.02 22.21
N VAL A 239 18.82 6.80 22.00
CA VAL A 239 18.48 5.97 20.83
C VAL A 239 16.98 5.66 20.76
N GLN A 240 16.40 5.88 19.58
CA GLN A 240 15.05 5.44 19.23
C GLN A 240 15.10 4.01 18.68
N VAL A 241 14.34 3.09 19.28
CA VAL A 241 14.32 1.67 18.97
C VAL A 241 13.06 1.34 18.20
N LEU A 242 13.23 0.88 16.96
CA LEU A 242 12.15 0.54 16.04
C LEU A 242 12.16 -0.97 15.79
N ALA A 243 11.03 -1.66 15.95
CA ALA A 243 10.97 -3.13 15.87
C ALA A 243 9.96 -3.65 14.85
N HIS A 244 10.32 -4.71 14.13
CA HIS A 244 9.38 -5.41 13.26
C HIS A 244 8.42 -6.30 14.08
N PRO A 245 7.12 -6.41 13.72
CA PRO A 245 6.14 -7.25 14.41
C PRO A 245 6.43 -8.76 14.45
N GLU A 246 7.42 -9.23 13.70
CA GLU A 246 7.95 -10.61 13.78
C GLU A 246 8.89 -10.81 14.98
N CYS A 247 9.27 -9.75 15.70
CA CYS A 247 10.07 -9.88 16.91
C CYS A 247 9.22 -10.41 18.08
N PRO A 248 9.84 -11.07 19.07
CA PRO A 248 9.16 -11.48 20.30
C PRO A 248 8.44 -10.31 20.99
N SER A 249 7.30 -10.57 21.63
CA SER A 249 6.45 -9.55 22.26
C SER A 249 7.18 -8.68 23.28
N GLY A 250 8.13 -9.27 24.03
CA GLY A 250 8.98 -8.53 24.97
C GLY A 250 9.88 -7.50 24.28
N VAL A 251 10.30 -7.74 23.02
CA VAL A 251 11.08 -6.80 22.22
C VAL A 251 10.20 -5.64 21.77
N LEU A 252 8.98 -5.90 21.31
CA LEU A 252 8.02 -4.86 20.92
C LEU A 252 7.67 -3.98 22.11
N ALA A 253 7.46 -4.56 23.30
CA ALA A 253 7.20 -3.81 24.51
C ALA A 253 8.38 -2.91 24.95
N ALA A 254 9.60 -3.24 24.52
CA ALA A 254 10.80 -2.47 24.78
C ALA A 254 11.17 -1.49 23.65
N ALA A 255 10.44 -1.51 22.54
CA ALA A 255 10.64 -0.63 21.39
C ALA A 255 9.81 0.65 21.52
N ASP A 256 10.28 1.74 20.90
CA ASP A 256 9.57 3.02 20.85
C ASP A 256 8.47 3.02 19.77
N PHE A 257 8.65 2.25 18.69
CA PHE A 257 7.63 2.01 17.68
C PHE A 257 7.79 0.64 17.01
N ALA A 258 6.67 0.05 16.58
CA ALA A 258 6.65 -1.22 15.89
C ALA A 258 5.73 -1.22 14.66
N GLY A 259 6.22 -1.77 13.55
CA GLY A 259 5.49 -1.77 12.28
C GLY A 259 6.20 -2.55 11.16
N SER A 260 5.53 -2.71 10.02
CA SER A 260 6.14 -3.30 8.82
C SER A 260 7.38 -2.50 8.37
N THR A 261 8.21 -3.06 7.49
CA THR A 261 9.39 -2.37 6.95
C THR A 261 9.04 -0.98 6.41
N THR A 262 7.99 -0.85 5.60
CA THR A 262 7.52 0.45 5.10
C THR A 262 7.10 1.40 6.23
N ALA A 263 6.48 0.89 7.30
CA ALA A 263 6.08 1.71 8.45
C ALA A 263 7.28 2.19 9.26
N LEU A 264 8.31 1.35 9.46
CA LEU A 264 9.54 1.77 10.13
C LEU A 264 10.29 2.82 9.28
N GLU A 265 10.34 2.63 7.97
CA GLU A 265 10.90 3.57 7.01
C GLU A 265 10.23 4.94 7.08
N HIS A 266 8.89 4.99 6.96
CA HIS A 266 8.14 6.23 7.09
C HIS A 266 8.35 6.91 8.45
N TRP A 267 8.41 6.12 9.53
CA TRP A 267 8.66 6.67 10.85
C TRP A 267 10.01 7.40 10.91
N VAL A 268 11.07 6.82 10.33
CA VAL A 268 12.40 7.46 10.25
C VAL A 268 12.35 8.71 9.37
N ASP A 269 11.68 8.64 8.22
CA ASP A 269 11.51 9.78 7.29
C ASP A 269 10.85 10.99 7.96
N GLU A 270 9.83 10.73 8.77
CA GLU A 270 9.02 11.73 9.47
C GLU A 270 9.71 12.29 10.72
N HIS A 271 10.26 11.41 11.57
CA HIS A 271 10.76 11.82 12.89
C HIS A 271 12.22 12.25 12.89
N ARG A 272 13.03 11.75 11.95
CA ARG A 272 14.47 12.06 11.78
C ARG A 272 15.23 12.14 13.12
N PRO A 273 15.20 11.07 13.93
CA PRO A 273 15.85 11.10 15.24
C PRO A 273 17.36 11.31 15.09
N GLU A 274 18.00 11.85 16.13
CA GLU A 274 19.48 11.95 16.16
C GLU A 274 20.13 10.58 16.05
N ARG A 275 19.52 9.56 16.67
CA ARG A 275 20.02 8.19 16.70
C ARG A 275 18.89 7.17 16.67
N VAL A 276 19.04 6.13 15.86
CA VAL A 276 18.03 5.08 15.68
C VAL A 276 18.63 3.68 15.61
N LEU A 277 17.90 2.70 16.15
CA LEU A 277 18.18 1.27 16.03
C LEU A 277 16.98 0.60 15.36
N LEU A 278 17.22 -0.08 14.23
CA LEU A 278 16.22 -0.92 13.59
C LEU A 278 16.42 -2.38 14.01
N LEU A 279 15.47 -2.92 14.76
CA LEU A 279 15.36 -4.34 15.08
C LEU A 279 14.60 -5.05 13.97
N THR A 280 15.27 -5.14 12.82
CA THR A 280 14.83 -5.83 11.62
C THR A 280 16.05 -6.33 10.85
N GLU A 281 15.87 -6.70 9.58
CA GLU A 281 16.95 -7.09 8.69
C GLU A 281 17.90 -5.91 8.39
N CYS A 282 19.21 -6.18 8.31
CA CYS A 282 20.23 -5.12 8.26
C CYS A 282 20.25 -4.25 7.00
N SER A 283 20.03 -4.82 5.82
CA SER A 283 20.07 -4.06 4.57
C SER A 283 19.04 -2.95 4.54
N MET A 284 17.95 -3.07 5.30
CA MET A 284 17.01 -1.97 5.49
C MET A 284 17.66 -0.74 6.17
N SER A 285 18.51 -0.96 7.19
CA SER A 285 19.24 0.15 7.82
C SER A 285 20.20 0.80 6.83
N ASP A 286 20.90 -0.01 6.03
CA ASP A 286 21.82 0.49 4.99
C ASP A 286 21.11 1.34 3.94
N ASN A 287 19.93 0.90 3.52
CA ASN A 287 19.07 1.64 2.59
C ASN A 287 18.62 2.99 3.18
N LEU A 288 18.37 3.08 4.49
CA LEU A 288 18.00 4.34 5.14
C LEU A 288 19.20 5.26 5.41
N ILE A 289 20.38 4.72 5.73
CA ILE A 289 21.62 5.49 5.92
C ILE A 289 21.91 6.31 4.66
N SER A 290 21.84 5.71 3.47
CA SER A 290 22.07 6.43 2.21
C SER A 290 21.07 7.57 1.96
N ARG A 291 19.87 7.51 2.56
CA ARG A 291 18.83 8.56 2.43
C ARG A 291 18.90 9.60 3.54
N HIS A 292 19.48 9.24 4.69
CA HIS A 292 19.58 10.07 5.89
C HIS A 292 20.99 9.99 6.51
N PRO A 293 22.03 10.50 5.81
CA PRO A 293 23.41 10.43 6.31
C PRO A 293 23.64 11.20 7.62
N GLN A 294 22.72 12.09 7.99
CA GLN A 294 22.74 12.86 9.23
C GLN A 294 22.28 12.08 10.48
N ILE A 295 21.65 10.92 10.31
CA ILE A 295 21.11 10.12 11.42
C ILE A 295 22.16 9.07 11.84
N ASP A 296 22.42 8.95 13.14
CA ASP A 296 23.29 7.89 13.68
C ASP A 296 22.52 6.56 13.77
N PHE A 297 22.77 5.65 12.82
CA PHE A 297 22.18 4.31 12.81
C PHE A 297 23.01 3.34 13.66
N VAL A 298 22.49 2.97 14.83
CA VAL A 298 23.12 1.99 15.70
C VAL A 298 23.04 0.60 15.08
N ARG A 299 24.19 -0.02 14.89
CA ARG A 299 24.30 -1.39 14.38
C ARG A 299 23.88 -2.40 15.45
N GLY A 300 22.77 -3.09 15.22
CA GLY A 300 22.30 -4.19 16.09
C GLY A 300 21.38 -5.19 15.41
N CYS A 301 21.23 -5.08 14.09
CA CYS A 301 20.38 -5.89 13.22
C CYS A 301 21.04 -7.22 12.84
N THR A 302 20.31 -8.07 12.11
CA THR A 302 20.82 -9.35 11.57
C THR A 302 20.53 -9.44 10.08
N LEU A 303 21.45 -10.00 9.28
CA LEU A 303 21.23 -10.23 7.85
C LEU A 303 20.40 -11.50 7.61
N CYS A 304 19.46 -11.44 6.68
CA CYS A 304 18.70 -12.63 6.26
C CYS A 304 19.53 -13.46 5.27
N PRO A 305 19.94 -14.70 5.60
CA PRO A 305 20.80 -15.50 4.72
C PRO A 305 20.11 -15.86 3.40
N HIS A 306 18.78 -15.85 3.35
CA HIS A 306 18.03 -16.09 2.12
C HIS A 306 18.00 -14.88 1.19
N MET A 307 17.81 -13.67 1.72
CA MET A 307 17.83 -12.43 0.93
C MET A 307 19.21 -12.21 0.30
N GLN A 308 20.28 -12.50 1.05
CA GLN A 308 21.68 -12.36 0.60
C GLN A 308 22.09 -13.33 -0.52
N ARG A 309 21.23 -14.27 -0.92
CA ARG A 309 21.45 -15.10 -2.11
C ARG A 309 21.22 -14.32 -3.40
N ILE A 310 20.42 -13.27 -3.35
CA ILE A 310 20.15 -12.42 -4.50
C ILE A 310 21.33 -11.46 -4.66
N THR A 311 22.00 -11.53 -5.80
CA THR A 311 23.19 -10.74 -6.11
C THR A 311 23.01 -10.03 -7.45
N LEU A 312 23.79 -8.98 -7.72
CA LEU A 312 23.84 -8.35 -9.03
C LEU A 312 24.19 -9.35 -10.14
N ASP A 313 25.13 -10.27 -9.87
CA ASP A 313 25.51 -11.30 -10.82
C ASP A 313 24.38 -12.30 -11.07
N GLY A 314 23.61 -12.65 -10.04
CA GLY A 314 22.40 -13.46 -10.18
C GLY A 314 21.33 -12.78 -11.03
N ILE A 315 21.07 -11.49 -10.79
CA ILE A 315 20.11 -10.69 -11.58
C ILE A 315 20.56 -10.61 -13.04
N LEU A 316 21.84 -10.33 -13.26
CA LEU A 316 22.46 -10.25 -14.59
C LEU A 316 22.31 -11.57 -15.36
N LEU A 317 22.63 -12.70 -14.73
CA LEU A 317 22.50 -14.02 -15.33
C LEU A 317 21.03 -14.40 -15.58
N ALA A 318 20.14 -14.07 -14.64
CA ALA A 318 18.71 -14.32 -14.80
C ALA A 318 18.12 -13.55 -15.98
N LEU A 319 18.49 -12.28 -16.16
CA LEU A 319 18.10 -11.50 -17.34
C LEU A 319 18.69 -12.06 -18.63
N ALA A 320 19.99 -12.36 -18.64
CA ALA A 320 20.69 -12.82 -19.84
C ALA A 320 20.20 -14.17 -20.35
N ARG A 321 19.81 -15.07 -19.44
CA ARG A 321 19.30 -16.40 -19.79
C ARG A 321 17.77 -16.46 -19.84
N GLY A 322 17.11 -15.55 -19.13
CA GLY A 322 15.67 -15.59 -18.90
C GLY A 322 15.23 -16.72 -17.95
N GLU A 323 16.11 -17.24 -17.11
CA GLU A 323 15.81 -18.37 -16.21
C GLU A 323 16.55 -18.20 -14.88
N PRO A 324 16.09 -18.86 -13.80
CA PRO A 324 14.91 -19.72 -13.70
C PRO A 324 13.60 -18.90 -13.65
N GLU A 325 12.61 -19.37 -14.41
CA GLU A 325 11.25 -18.86 -14.37
C GLU A 325 10.44 -19.55 -13.28
N VAL A 326 9.66 -18.78 -12.54
CA VAL A 326 8.70 -19.28 -11.55
C VAL A 326 7.49 -19.86 -12.27
N GLN A 327 7.31 -21.16 -12.12
CA GLN A 327 6.17 -21.90 -12.65
C GLN A 327 5.27 -22.35 -11.49
N LEU A 328 3.96 -22.23 -11.68
CA LEU A 328 2.96 -22.65 -10.70
C LEU A 328 1.86 -23.44 -11.40
N ASP A 329 1.33 -24.44 -10.71
CA ASP A 329 0.12 -25.14 -11.14
C ASP A 329 -1.08 -24.16 -11.13
N ASP A 330 -1.88 -24.17 -12.19
CA ASP A 330 -2.99 -23.23 -12.38
C ASP A 330 -4.04 -23.33 -11.28
N THR A 331 -4.27 -24.53 -10.73
CA THR A 331 -5.23 -24.74 -9.64
C THR A 331 -4.71 -24.12 -8.35
N ILE A 332 -3.43 -24.36 -8.02
CA ILE A 332 -2.77 -23.73 -6.87
C ILE A 332 -2.75 -22.21 -7.05
N ALA A 333 -2.37 -21.70 -8.23
CA ALA A 333 -2.28 -20.28 -8.50
C ALA A 333 -3.65 -19.60 -8.36
N THR A 334 -4.71 -20.20 -8.90
CA THR A 334 -6.08 -19.65 -8.82
C THR A 334 -6.58 -19.59 -7.38
N ARG A 335 -6.42 -20.67 -6.61
CA ARG A 335 -6.85 -20.70 -5.20
C ARG A 335 -6.01 -19.76 -4.33
N ALA A 336 -4.70 -19.69 -4.56
CA ALA A 336 -3.82 -18.76 -3.86
C ALA A 336 -4.16 -17.30 -4.18
N ARG A 337 -4.55 -17.01 -5.43
CA ARG A 337 -5.02 -15.70 -5.87
C ARG A 337 -6.23 -15.25 -5.06
N GLN A 338 -7.21 -16.13 -4.85
CA GLN A 338 -8.40 -15.82 -4.04
C GLN A 338 -8.02 -15.36 -2.63
N ALA A 339 -7.12 -16.06 -1.96
CA ALA A 339 -6.68 -15.69 -0.61
C ALA A 339 -5.89 -14.36 -0.59
N ILE A 340 -5.09 -14.09 -1.62
CA ILE A 340 -4.36 -12.81 -1.77
C ILE A 340 -5.32 -11.67 -2.11
N GLU A 341 -6.28 -11.87 -3.01
CA GLU A 341 -7.24 -10.85 -3.41
C GLU A 341 -8.21 -10.52 -2.26
N ALA A 342 -8.59 -11.51 -1.45
CA ALA A 342 -9.36 -11.30 -0.22
C ALA A 342 -8.64 -10.37 0.78
N MET A 343 -7.30 -10.44 0.86
CA MET A 343 -6.48 -9.51 1.65
C MET A 343 -6.46 -8.09 1.06
N LEU A 344 -6.57 -7.99 -0.28
CA LEU A 344 -6.45 -6.75 -1.03
C LEU A 344 -7.74 -5.95 -1.11
N ALA A 345 -8.89 -6.63 -1.07
CA ALA A 345 -10.22 -6.02 -1.09
C ALA A 345 -10.46 -5.13 0.14
N LEU A 346 -11.31 -4.11 -0.01
CA LEU A 346 -11.87 -3.39 1.12
C LEU A 346 -12.53 -4.41 2.09
N PRO A 347 -12.27 -4.33 3.42
CA PRO A 347 -12.74 -5.36 4.34
C PRO A 347 -14.26 -5.53 4.24
N ALA A 348 -14.74 -6.77 4.10
CA ALA A 348 -16.18 -7.06 4.04
C ALA A 348 -16.93 -6.49 5.25
N ALA A 349 -16.31 -6.52 6.44
CA ALA A 349 -16.84 -5.90 7.66
C ALA A 349 -17.15 -4.39 7.53
N LEU A 350 -16.45 -3.68 6.64
CA LEU A 350 -16.74 -2.27 6.32
C LEU A 350 -17.85 -2.15 5.26
N LEU A 351 -17.83 -3.00 4.24
CA LEU A 351 -18.73 -2.89 3.09
C LEU A 351 -20.12 -3.46 3.36
N ASP A 352 -20.19 -4.63 3.99
CA ASP A 352 -21.43 -5.38 4.14
C ASP A 352 -22.52 -4.64 4.89
N PRO A 353 -22.25 -3.92 6.01
CA PRO A 353 -23.29 -3.15 6.68
C PRO A 353 -23.87 -2.05 5.80
N LEU A 354 -23.05 -1.43 4.94
CA LEU A 354 -23.48 -0.36 4.03
C LEU A 354 -24.30 -0.92 2.87
N VAL A 355 -23.84 -2.03 2.29
CA VAL A 355 -24.56 -2.75 1.22
C VAL A 355 -25.89 -3.29 1.73
N ALA A 356 -25.92 -3.91 2.90
CA ALA A 356 -27.14 -4.42 3.52
C ALA A 356 -28.13 -3.30 3.85
N LEU A 357 -27.63 -2.13 4.28
CA LEU A 357 -28.47 -0.95 4.48
C LEU A 357 -29.12 -0.49 3.18
N ALA A 358 -28.33 -0.36 2.09
CA ALA A 358 -28.83 0.04 0.79
C ALA A 358 -29.82 -0.98 0.19
N LEU A 359 -29.53 -2.28 0.31
CA LEU A 359 -30.43 -3.35 -0.14
C LEU A 359 -31.76 -3.36 0.60
N ARG A 360 -31.74 -3.14 1.92
CA ARG A 360 -32.98 -3.02 2.71
C ARG A 360 -33.80 -1.81 2.34
N GLU A 361 -33.15 -0.70 1.99
CA GLU A 361 -33.83 0.52 1.53
C GLU A 361 -34.54 0.28 0.20
N ASP A 362 -33.86 -0.33 -0.77
CA ASP A 362 -34.35 -0.47 -2.15
C ASP A 362 -35.34 -1.63 -2.32
N LEU A 363 -35.06 -2.82 -1.75
CA LEU A 363 -35.90 -4.02 -1.90
C LEU A 363 -37.06 -4.05 -0.89
N GLY A 364 -36.92 -3.38 0.24
CA GLY A 364 -37.94 -3.32 1.29
C GLY A 364 -38.47 -4.70 1.69
N ARG A 365 -39.81 -4.83 1.77
CA ARG A 365 -40.49 -6.11 2.06
C ARG A 365 -40.95 -6.86 0.82
N GLY A 366 -41.03 -6.16 -0.32
CA GLY A 366 -41.66 -6.66 -1.54
C GLY A 366 -40.69 -7.21 -2.57
N GLY A 367 -39.38 -6.98 -2.41
CA GLY A 367 -38.39 -7.33 -3.42
C GLY A 367 -38.57 -6.53 -4.72
N ASP A 368 -37.99 -7.03 -5.80
CA ASP A 368 -38.20 -6.49 -7.15
C ASP A 368 -39.47 -7.08 -7.78
N ILE A 369 -40.61 -6.47 -7.45
CA ILE A 369 -41.93 -6.87 -7.96
C ILE A 369 -42.03 -6.84 -9.49
N THR A 370 -41.19 -6.02 -10.15
CA THR A 370 -41.22 -5.86 -11.61
C THR A 370 -40.55 -7.07 -12.25
N SER A 371 -39.34 -7.42 -11.81
CA SER A 371 -38.65 -8.62 -12.28
C SER A 371 -39.38 -9.90 -11.92
N GLU A 372 -40.02 -9.95 -10.74
CA GLU A 372 -40.84 -11.11 -10.35
C GLU A 372 -42.04 -11.33 -11.28
N ALA A 373 -42.70 -10.25 -11.70
CA ALA A 373 -43.87 -10.31 -12.57
C ALA A 373 -43.52 -10.58 -14.04
N LEU A 374 -42.40 -10.02 -14.54
CA LEU A 374 -42.10 -9.98 -15.97
C LEU A 374 -41.10 -11.04 -16.44
N ILE A 375 -40.25 -11.57 -15.55
CA ILE A 375 -39.11 -12.43 -15.95
C ILE A 375 -39.33 -13.83 -15.40
N PRO A 376 -39.28 -14.92 -16.18
CA PRO A 376 -39.42 -16.27 -15.66
C PRO A 376 -38.35 -16.63 -14.61
N ALA A 377 -38.71 -17.39 -13.57
CA ALA A 377 -37.81 -17.71 -12.45
C ALA A 377 -36.51 -18.45 -12.88
N GLY A 378 -36.56 -19.25 -13.95
CA GLY A 378 -35.39 -19.96 -14.48
C GLY A 378 -34.62 -19.18 -15.56
N HIS A 379 -34.94 -17.90 -15.81
CA HIS A 379 -34.27 -17.12 -16.84
C HIS A 379 -32.88 -16.66 -16.36
N HIS A 380 -31.86 -16.92 -17.16
CA HIS A 380 -30.48 -16.49 -16.90
C HIS A 380 -30.09 -15.38 -17.86
N GLY A 381 -29.35 -14.40 -17.34
CA GLY A 381 -28.89 -13.25 -18.09
C GLY A 381 -27.38 -13.11 -18.00
N ARG A 382 -26.83 -12.36 -18.94
CA ARG A 382 -25.43 -11.95 -18.95
C ARG A 382 -25.36 -10.46 -19.25
N LEU A 383 -24.73 -9.70 -18.36
CA LEU A 383 -24.64 -8.24 -18.44
C LEU A 383 -23.18 -7.80 -18.37
N ALA A 384 -22.85 -6.72 -19.09
CA ALA A 384 -21.56 -6.05 -19.06
C ALA A 384 -21.68 -4.73 -18.30
N LEU A 385 -20.76 -4.48 -17.37
CA LEU A 385 -20.61 -3.18 -16.72
C LEU A 385 -19.75 -2.28 -17.62
N VAL A 386 -20.32 -1.18 -18.11
CA VAL A 386 -19.71 -0.34 -19.16
C VAL A 386 -19.77 1.14 -18.76
N PRO A 387 -18.65 1.89 -18.77
CA PRO A 387 -18.66 3.31 -18.52
C PRO A 387 -19.00 4.04 -19.81
N ARG A 388 -19.88 5.04 -19.75
CA ARG A 388 -20.22 5.90 -20.90
C ARG A 388 -19.18 7.00 -21.13
N ARG A 389 -18.29 7.22 -20.16
CA ARG A 389 -17.22 8.22 -20.20
C ARG A 389 -15.91 7.62 -19.70
N ALA A 390 -14.80 8.15 -20.19
CA ALA A 390 -13.50 7.80 -19.65
C ALA A 390 -13.36 8.29 -18.20
N GLY A 391 -12.64 7.54 -17.36
CA GLY A 391 -12.49 7.87 -15.95
C GLY A 391 -11.57 6.91 -15.20
N VAL A 392 -11.49 7.09 -13.88
CA VAL A 392 -10.85 6.17 -12.94
C VAL A 392 -11.93 5.36 -12.24
N ILE A 393 -11.78 4.04 -12.24
CA ILE A 393 -12.75 3.13 -11.64
C ILE A 393 -12.55 3.05 -10.12
N ALA A 394 -13.66 3.06 -9.38
CA ALA A 394 -13.71 2.76 -7.96
C ALA A 394 -15.08 2.16 -7.60
N GLY A 395 -15.08 1.18 -6.70
CA GLY A 395 -16.26 0.51 -6.18
C GLY A 395 -16.46 -0.93 -6.65
N LEU A 396 -15.53 -1.55 -7.38
CA LEU A 396 -15.69 -2.93 -7.86
C LEU A 396 -15.85 -3.92 -6.69
N ASP A 397 -15.17 -3.69 -5.58
CA ASP A 397 -15.36 -4.46 -4.35
C ASP A 397 -16.81 -4.34 -3.84
N VAL A 398 -17.40 -3.14 -3.91
CA VAL A 398 -18.78 -2.90 -3.48
C VAL A 398 -19.77 -3.60 -4.42
N LEU A 399 -19.53 -3.56 -5.73
CA LEU A 399 -20.32 -4.30 -6.73
C LEU A 399 -20.36 -5.80 -6.38
N GLN A 400 -19.20 -6.40 -6.10
CA GLN A 400 -19.12 -7.81 -5.73
C GLN A 400 -19.91 -8.10 -4.45
N ARG A 401 -19.83 -7.24 -3.42
CA ARG A 401 -20.61 -7.40 -2.18
C ARG A 401 -22.11 -7.27 -2.40
N VAL A 402 -22.56 -6.33 -3.25
CA VAL A 402 -23.98 -6.19 -3.61
C VAL A 402 -24.49 -7.48 -4.25
N LEU A 403 -23.79 -7.99 -5.28
CA LEU A 403 -24.20 -9.20 -5.98
C LEU A 403 -24.18 -10.41 -5.05
N MET A 404 -23.16 -10.56 -4.22
CA MET A 404 -23.05 -11.64 -3.24
C MET A 404 -24.21 -11.65 -2.23
N GLN A 405 -24.63 -10.46 -1.74
CA GLN A 405 -25.74 -10.36 -0.78
C GLN A 405 -27.12 -10.55 -1.44
N VAL A 406 -27.26 -10.19 -2.71
CA VAL A 406 -28.49 -10.43 -3.47
C VAL A 406 -28.63 -11.90 -3.84
N ASP A 407 -27.57 -12.48 -4.42
CA ASP A 407 -27.54 -13.87 -4.87
C ASP A 407 -26.09 -14.35 -5.05
N PRO A 408 -25.58 -15.23 -4.17
CA PRO A 408 -24.22 -15.73 -4.23
C PRO A 408 -23.94 -16.64 -5.44
N THR A 409 -24.97 -17.01 -6.21
CA THR A 409 -24.81 -17.80 -7.45
C THR A 409 -24.47 -16.96 -8.68
N VAL A 410 -24.50 -15.63 -8.57
CA VAL A 410 -24.09 -14.74 -9.66
C VAL A 410 -22.57 -14.79 -9.83
N GLU A 411 -22.14 -15.15 -11.04
CA GLU A 411 -20.74 -15.14 -11.43
C GLU A 411 -20.31 -13.73 -11.85
N VAL A 412 -19.16 -13.29 -11.32
CA VAL A 412 -18.57 -11.98 -11.62
C VAL A 412 -17.18 -12.19 -12.20
N SER A 413 -16.99 -11.76 -13.45
CA SER A 413 -15.68 -11.70 -14.11
C SER A 413 -15.24 -10.25 -14.21
N LEU A 414 -14.23 -9.84 -13.43
CA LEU A 414 -13.67 -8.49 -13.51
C LEU A 414 -12.63 -8.40 -14.64
N HIS A 415 -12.65 -7.29 -15.37
CA HIS A 415 -11.71 -6.99 -16.47
C HIS A 415 -10.82 -5.77 -16.18
N CYS A 416 -11.06 -5.10 -15.06
CA CYS A 416 -10.22 -4.04 -14.52
C CYS A 416 -10.23 -4.06 -12.99
N HIS A 417 -9.43 -3.19 -12.37
CA HIS A 417 -9.34 -3.02 -10.93
C HIS A 417 -9.71 -1.60 -10.51
N ASP A 418 -10.09 -1.46 -9.24
CA ASP A 418 -10.22 -0.16 -8.61
C ASP A 418 -8.88 0.61 -8.69
N GLY A 419 -8.95 1.85 -9.19
CA GLY A 419 -7.80 2.71 -9.48
C GLY A 419 -7.38 2.73 -10.96
N ASP A 420 -7.85 1.80 -11.78
CA ASP A 420 -7.51 1.78 -13.21
C ASP A 420 -8.18 2.92 -13.97
N ARG A 421 -7.45 3.49 -14.95
CA ARG A 421 -8.01 4.42 -15.94
C ARG A 421 -8.63 3.62 -17.07
N VAL A 422 -9.85 3.97 -17.45
CA VAL A 422 -10.60 3.29 -18.52
C VAL A 422 -11.12 4.27 -19.55
N ALA A 423 -11.25 3.80 -20.79
CA ALA A 423 -11.93 4.52 -21.86
C ALA A 423 -13.45 4.33 -21.79
N ALA A 424 -14.20 5.23 -22.41
CA ALA A 424 -15.64 5.04 -22.62
C ALA A 424 -15.88 3.77 -23.46
N GLY A 425 -16.89 2.99 -23.08
CA GLY A 425 -17.24 1.74 -23.76
C GLY A 425 -16.42 0.52 -23.33
N ALA A 426 -15.44 0.67 -22.43
CA ALA A 426 -14.67 -0.47 -21.93
C ALA A 426 -15.54 -1.42 -21.08
N THR A 427 -15.40 -2.73 -21.25
CA THR A 427 -16.04 -3.69 -20.35
C THR A 427 -15.27 -3.75 -19.05
N LEU A 428 -15.87 -3.30 -17.94
CA LEU A 428 -15.25 -3.30 -16.60
C LEU A 428 -15.41 -4.64 -15.89
N ALA A 429 -16.60 -5.22 -16.04
CA ALA A 429 -16.95 -6.51 -15.48
C ALA A 429 -18.02 -7.18 -16.35
N THR A 430 -18.07 -8.51 -16.31
CA THR A 430 -19.17 -9.31 -16.86
C THR A 430 -19.85 -10.07 -15.75
N LEU A 431 -21.17 -9.96 -15.67
CA LEU A 431 -22.03 -10.57 -14.67
C LEU A 431 -22.90 -11.64 -15.35
N ALA A 432 -22.97 -12.84 -14.78
CA ALA A 432 -23.81 -13.93 -15.32
C ALA A 432 -24.56 -14.64 -14.19
N GLY A 433 -25.85 -14.90 -14.37
CA GLY A 433 -26.67 -15.56 -13.34
C GLY A 433 -28.17 -15.36 -13.55
N PRO A 434 -28.99 -15.65 -12.53
CA PRO A 434 -30.44 -15.43 -12.59
C PRO A 434 -30.74 -13.97 -12.90
N THR A 435 -31.53 -13.70 -13.95
CA THR A 435 -31.76 -12.33 -14.43
C THR A 435 -32.47 -11.48 -13.39
N ARG A 436 -33.38 -12.06 -12.60
CA ARG A 436 -34.05 -11.37 -11.49
C ARG A 436 -33.04 -10.85 -10.46
N SER A 437 -32.04 -11.66 -10.11
CA SER A 437 -30.98 -11.29 -9.16
C SER A 437 -30.07 -10.19 -9.71
N LEU A 438 -29.69 -10.29 -10.98
CA LEU A 438 -28.88 -9.26 -11.65
C LEU A 438 -29.58 -7.89 -11.64
N LEU A 439 -30.88 -7.83 -11.94
CA LEU A 439 -31.65 -6.59 -11.97
C LEU A 439 -31.94 -6.04 -10.57
N ALA A 440 -32.21 -6.91 -9.59
CA ALA A 440 -32.37 -6.51 -8.19
C ALA A 440 -31.10 -5.86 -7.60
N ALA A 441 -29.92 -6.27 -8.06
CA ALA A 441 -28.64 -5.71 -7.64
C ALA A 441 -28.25 -4.41 -8.38
N GLU A 442 -28.76 -4.21 -9.59
CA GLU A 442 -28.27 -3.22 -10.56
C GLU A 442 -28.18 -1.81 -9.97
N ARG A 443 -29.30 -1.28 -9.47
CA ARG A 443 -29.37 0.14 -9.11
C ARG A 443 -28.44 0.47 -7.95
N ILE A 444 -28.41 -0.38 -6.94
CA ILE A 444 -27.55 -0.19 -5.77
C ILE A 444 -26.08 -0.25 -6.17
N ALA A 445 -25.69 -1.27 -6.94
CA ALA A 445 -24.33 -1.41 -7.42
C ALA A 445 -23.88 -0.19 -8.26
N LEU A 446 -24.72 0.24 -9.21
CA LEU A 446 -24.44 1.41 -10.04
C LEU A 446 -24.37 2.70 -9.22
N ASN A 447 -25.23 2.90 -8.23
CA ASN A 447 -25.21 4.10 -7.38
C ASN A 447 -23.88 4.23 -6.61
N PHE A 448 -23.35 3.12 -6.08
CA PHE A 448 -22.02 3.11 -5.47
C PHE A 448 -20.92 3.35 -6.50
N MET A 449 -20.88 2.56 -7.57
CA MET A 449 -19.85 2.60 -8.60
C MET A 449 -19.72 3.99 -9.24
N THR A 450 -20.83 4.55 -9.71
CA THR A 450 -20.86 5.84 -10.41
C THR A 450 -20.40 6.99 -9.51
N ARG A 451 -20.79 6.98 -8.23
CA ARG A 451 -20.35 7.95 -7.22
C ARG A 451 -18.87 7.83 -6.93
N LEU A 452 -18.41 6.64 -6.56
CA LEU A 452 -17.01 6.41 -6.17
C LEU A 452 -16.06 6.64 -7.34
N SER A 453 -16.40 6.13 -8.52
CA SER A 453 -15.61 6.37 -9.74
C SER A 453 -15.59 7.85 -10.13
N GLY A 454 -16.70 8.58 -9.90
CA GLY A 454 -16.74 10.03 -10.05
C GLY A 454 -15.74 10.79 -9.18
N ILE A 455 -15.66 10.41 -7.89
CA ILE A 455 -14.70 10.95 -6.92
C ILE A 455 -13.26 10.65 -7.35
N ALA A 456 -12.97 9.39 -7.70
CA ALA A 456 -11.64 8.98 -8.15
C ALA A 456 -11.22 9.70 -9.43
N THR A 457 -12.14 9.84 -10.39
CA THR A 457 -11.92 10.54 -11.67
C THR A 457 -11.63 12.02 -11.46
N LEU A 458 -12.45 12.72 -10.66
CA LEU A 458 -12.23 14.13 -10.35
C LEU A 458 -10.89 14.33 -9.64
N THR A 459 -10.59 13.48 -8.65
CA THR A 459 -9.32 13.56 -7.91
C THR A 459 -8.14 13.39 -8.86
N ARG A 460 -8.19 12.38 -9.74
CA ARG A 460 -7.12 12.13 -10.71
C ARG A 460 -6.89 13.32 -11.64
N ARG A 461 -7.97 13.92 -12.15
CA ARG A 461 -7.89 15.11 -12.98
C ARG A 461 -7.15 16.26 -12.28
N LEU A 462 -7.33 16.44 -10.97
CA LEU A 462 -6.63 17.50 -10.23
C LEU A 462 -5.17 17.13 -9.94
N VAL A 463 -4.90 15.87 -9.62
CA VAL A 463 -3.54 15.36 -9.41
C VAL A 463 -2.71 15.54 -10.69
N ASP A 464 -3.25 15.17 -11.85
CA ASP A 464 -2.57 15.30 -13.15
C ASP A 464 -2.21 16.78 -13.44
N ARG A 465 -3.08 17.73 -13.06
CA ARG A 465 -2.82 19.17 -13.26
C ARG A 465 -1.70 19.73 -12.39
N LEU A 466 -1.36 19.04 -11.30
CA LEU A 466 -0.31 19.42 -10.35
C LEU A 466 1.00 18.64 -10.57
N GLU A 467 1.08 17.84 -11.62
CA GLU A 467 2.31 17.14 -11.99
C GLU A 467 3.50 18.12 -12.09
N GLY A 468 4.62 17.75 -11.46
CA GLY A 468 5.85 18.53 -11.36
C GLY A 468 5.87 19.63 -10.29
N THR A 469 4.77 19.85 -9.55
CA THR A 469 4.71 20.91 -8.51
C THR A 469 5.11 20.46 -7.10
N GLY A 470 5.08 19.14 -6.83
CA GLY A 470 5.29 18.57 -5.49
C GLY A 470 4.10 18.72 -4.53
N VAL A 471 3.07 19.50 -4.90
CA VAL A 471 1.90 19.77 -4.07
C VAL A 471 0.93 18.60 -4.06
N ARG A 472 0.42 18.25 -2.88
CA ARG A 472 -0.53 17.14 -2.69
C ARG A 472 -1.98 17.61 -2.69
N ILE A 473 -2.86 16.84 -3.33
CA ILE A 473 -4.31 17.03 -3.22
C ILE A 473 -4.81 16.25 -2.01
N ALA A 474 -5.62 16.89 -1.15
CA ALA A 474 -6.25 16.23 -0.01
C ALA A 474 -7.79 16.38 -0.02
N CYS A 475 -8.50 15.32 0.37
CA CYS A 475 -9.94 15.40 0.62
C CYS A 475 -10.26 15.75 2.07
N THR A 476 -11.40 16.40 2.29
CA THR A 476 -11.84 16.85 3.62
C THR A 476 -12.73 15.82 4.31
N ARG A 477 -13.45 16.22 5.38
CA ARG A 477 -14.53 15.42 6.00
C ARG A 477 -15.93 15.74 5.47
N LYS A 478 -16.06 16.56 4.42
CA LYS A 478 -17.33 16.85 3.75
C LYS A 478 -17.75 15.65 2.88
N THR A 479 -18.02 14.54 3.54
CA THR A 479 -18.39 13.25 2.96
C THR A 479 -19.85 12.95 3.20
N THR A 480 -20.44 12.05 2.43
CA THR A 480 -21.78 11.54 2.76
C THR A 480 -21.74 10.83 4.11
N PRO A 481 -22.72 11.04 5.00
CA PRO A 481 -22.85 10.26 6.22
C PRO A 481 -22.85 8.75 5.92
N GLY A 482 -22.14 7.96 6.73
CA GLY A 482 -21.99 6.51 6.53
C GLY A 482 -20.96 6.10 5.46
N LEU A 483 -20.75 6.88 4.40
CA LEU A 483 -19.89 6.49 3.26
C LEU A 483 -18.47 7.03 3.31
N ARG A 484 -18.07 7.67 4.41
CA ARG A 484 -16.78 8.37 4.53
C ARG A 484 -15.59 7.53 4.13
N ALA A 485 -15.54 6.27 4.57
CA ALA A 485 -14.41 5.39 4.29
C ALA A 485 -14.30 5.09 2.79
N LEU A 486 -15.43 4.81 2.13
CA LEU A 486 -15.49 4.50 0.69
C LEU A 486 -15.11 5.74 -0.13
N GLU A 487 -15.65 6.91 0.20
CA GLU A 487 -15.37 8.14 -0.54
C GLU A 487 -13.92 8.59 -0.40
N LYS A 488 -13.33 8.46 0.80
CA LYS A 488 -11.91 8.74 1.03
C LYS A 488 -11.02 7.70 0.34
N HIS A 489 -11.45 6.44 0.27
CA HIS A 489 -10.76 5.42 -0.50
C HIS A 489 -10.75 5.76 -2.00
N ALA A 490 -11.88 6.18 -2.56
CA ALA A 490 -11.97 6.64 -3.94
C ALA A 490 -11.02 7.83 -4.26
N VAL A 491 -10.87 8.77 -3.32
CA VAL A 491 -9.86 9.84 -3.44
C VAL A 491 -8.44 9.26 -3.55
N ARG A 492 -8.10 8.26 -2.72
CA ARG A 492 -6.78 7.61 -2.78
C ARG A 492 -6.55 6.87 -4.09
N LEU A 493 -7.56 6.17 -4.61
CA LEU A 493 -7.51 5.52 -5.93
C LEU A 493 -7.27 6.56 -7.04
N GLY A 494 -7.87 7.75 -6.92
CA GLY A 494 -7.61 8.90 -7.76
C GLY A 494 -6.23 9.56 -7.56
N GLY A 495 -5.38 9.07 -6.65
CA GLY A 495 -4.03 9.61 -6.39
C GLY A 495 -3.99 10.77 -5.40
N GLY A 496 -5.13 11.11 -4.78
CA GLY A 496 -5.19 12.10 -3.72
C GLY A 496 -4.82 11.51 -2.35
N THR A 497 -4.82 12.37 -1.35
CA THR A 497 -4.51 12.04 0.04
C THR A 497 -5.69 12.34 0.96
N ASN A 498 -5.64 11.82 2.19
CA ASN A 498 -6.62 12.14 3.22
C ASN A 498 -6.10 13.29 4.07
N HIS A 499 -6.94 14.29 4.31
CA HIS A 499 -6.64 15.36 5.27
C HIS A 499 -6.65 14.84 6.70
N ARG A 500 -7.81 14.34 7.14
CA ARG A 500 -8.02 13.53 8.34
C ARG A 500 -9.25 12.65 8.18
N LEU A 501 -9.33 11.52 8.89
CA LEU A 501 -10.44 10.57 8.83
C LEU A 501 -11.64 11.06 9.66
N GLY A 502 -11.42 11.42 10.93
CA GLY A 502 -12.47 11.77 11.90
C GLY A 502 -12.17 13.04 12.69
N LEU A 503 -12.92 13.30 13.77
CA LEU A 503 -12.57 14.37 14.74
C LEU A 503 -11.46 13.93 15.69
N ASP A 504 -11.36 12.63 15.91
CA ASP A 504 -10.47 11.89 16.78
C ASP A 504 -9.05 11.71 16.21
N ASP A 505 -8.89 11.87 14.91
CA ASP A 505 -7.67 11.59 14.14
C ASP A 505 -6.58 12.68 14.30
N ALA A 506 -6.96 13.95 14.18
CA ALA A 506 -6.04 15.09 14.33
C ALA A 506 -6.78 16.37 14.74
N PHE A 507 -6.08 17.29 15.41
CA PHE A 507 -6.63 18.60 15.76
C PHE A 507 -6.70 19.48 14.51
N LEU A 508 -7.90 20.00 14.22
CA LEU A 508 -8.11 21.08 13.26
C LEU A 508 -8.84 22.20 14.00
N ILE A 509 -8.09 23.22 14.38
CA ILE A 509 -8.62 24.42 15.02
C ILE A 509 -9.17 25.32 13.90
N LYS A 510 -10.41 25.77 14.07
CA LYS A 510 -11.16 26.58 13.09
C LYS A 510 -11.56 27.89 13.73
N ASP A 511 -12.02 28.85 12.94
CA ASP A 511 -12.65 30.11 13.35
C ASP A 511 -13.57 29.97 14.59
N ASN A 512 -14.46 28.98 14.59
CA ASN A 512 -15.41 28.74 15.66
C ASN A 512 -14.72 28.28 16.95
N HIS A 513 -13.66 27.48 16.83
CA HIS A 513 -12.84 27.08 17.97
C HIS A 513 -12.04 28.26 18.51
N LEU A 514 -11.51 29.13 17.64
CA LEU A 514 -10.81 30.34 18.03
C LEU A 514 -11.72 31.29 18.80
N ALA A 515 -12.93 31.53 18.29
CA ALA A 515 -13.95 32.34 18.97
C ALA A 515 -14.27 31.77 20.36
N ALA A 516 -14.48 30.46 20.48
CA ALA A 516 -14.78 29.81 21.75
C ALA A 516 -13.58 29.78 22.73
N ALA A 517 -12.35 29.68 22.23
CA ALA A 517 -11.16 29.61 23.05
C ALA A 517 -10.65 30.98 23.52
N GLY A 518 -11.10 32.08 22.89
CA GLY A 518 -10.63 33.44 23.15
C GLY A 518 -9.44 33.87 22.28
N GLY A 519 -9.33 33.31 21.06
CA GLY A 519 -8.32 33.66 20.05
C GLY A 519 -7.27 32.57 19.79
N VAL A 520 -6.29 32.90 18.93
CA VAL A 520 -5.26 31.96 18.44
C VAL A 520 -4.40 31.40 19.56
N ARG A 521 -3.80 32.27 20.39
CA ARG A 521 -2.85 31.83 21.44
C ARG A 521 -3.50 30.91 22.48
N PRO A 522 -4.68 31.24 23.06
CA PRO A 522 -5.34 30.33 24.00
C PRO A 522 -5.75 29.00 23.36
N ALA A 523 -6.20 29.01 22.10
CA ALA A 523 -6.59 27.79 21.39
C ALA A 523 -5.40 26.84 21.19
N LEU A 524 -4.26 27.36 20.72
CA LEU A 524 -3.03 26.58 20.54
C LEU A 524 -2.51 26.04 21.87
N ALA A 525 -2.46 26.86 22.92
CA ALA A 525 -2.01 26.43 24.25
C ALA A 525 -2.85 25.26 24.79
N ARG A 526 -4.19 25.35 24.67
CA ARG A 526 -5.11 24.26 25.09
C ARG A 526 -4.93 23.01 24.24
N ALA A 527 -4.80 23.15 22.93
CA ALA A 527 -4.59 22.01 22.03
C ALA A 527 -3.26 21.30 22.34
N ARG A 528 -2.17 22.04 22.58
CA ARG A 528 -0.87 21.48 22.99
C ARG A 528 -0.94 20.75 24.32
N ALA A 529 -1.66 21.29 25.31
CA ALA A 529 -1.82 20.63 26.61
C ALA A 529 -2.53 19.26 26.52
N MET A 530 -3.36 19.04 25.49
CA MET A 530 -4.04 17.78 25.22
C MET A 530 -3.34 16.91 24.15
N LEU A 531 -2.25 17.41 23.57
CA LEU A 531 -1.59 16.76 22.46
C LEU A 531 -0.92 15.48 22.95
N GLY A 532 -1.30 14.36 22.35
CA GLY A 532 -0.57 13.10 22.50
C GLY A 532 0.55 13.04 21.47
N HIS A 533 1.57 12.23 21.73
CA HIS A 533 2.76 12.12 20.86
C HIS A 533 2.49 11.62 19.43
N LEU A 534 1.30 11.09 19.12
CA LEU A 534 0.92 10.59 17.79
C LEU A 534 -0.10 11.47 17.05
N ARG A 535 -0.38 12.70 17.52
CA ARG A 535 -1.37 13.60 16.87
C ARG A 535 -0.72 14.91 16.48
N MET A 536 -1.23 15.51 15.41
CA MET A 536 -0.81 16.83 14.93
C MET A 536 -1.88 17.89 15.19
N ILE A 537 -1.42 19.13 15.20
CA ILE A 537 -2.25 20.34 15.31
C ILE A 537 -2.15 21.10 14.00
N GLU A 538 -3.29 21.25 13.34
CA GLU A 538 -3.48 22.20 12.25
C GLU A 538 -4.36 23.35 12.71
N LEU A 539 -3.93 24.58 12.41
CA LEU A 539 -4.69 25.79 12.69
C LEU A 539 -5.15 26.43 11.39
N GLU A 540 -6.45 26.62 11.24
CA GLU A 540 -7.05 27.44 10.20
C GLU A 540 -6.91 28.92 10.53
N VAL A 541 -6.44 29.69 9.55
CA VAL A 541 -6.33 31.14 9.61
C VAL A 541 -6.95 31.75 8.35
N ASP A 542 -7.67 32.85 8.53
CA ASP A 542 -8.30 33.61 7.45
C ASP A 542 -7.60 34.96 7.20
N THR A 543 -6.69 35.36 8.08
CA THR A 543 -5.97 36.65 8.02
C THR A 543 -4.49 36.49 8.36
N LEU A 544 -3.64 37.33 7.75
CA LEU A 544 -2.20 37.37 8.06
C LEU A 544 -1.91 37.76 9.52
N ALA A 545 -2.81 38.48 10.18
CA ALA A 545 -2.68 38.85 11.59
C ALA A 545 -2.88 37.63 12.53
N GLN A 546 -3.80 36.72 12.20
CA GLN A 546 -3.94 35.45 12.92
C GLN A 546 -2.71 34.56 12.68
N LEU A 547 -2.21 34.52 11.45
CA LEU A 547 -0.98 33.82 11.10
C LEU A 547 0.20 34.32 11.93
N GLU A 548 0.41 35.63 12.01
CA GLU A 548 1.48 36.23 12.83
C GLU A 548 1.39 35.80 14.31
N GLN A 549 0.18 35.75 14.88
CA GLN A 549 -0.01 35.26 16.24
C GLN A 549 0.33 33.78 16.39
N ALA A 550 -0.04 32.95 15.40
CA ALA A 550 0.25 31.52 15.41
C ALA A 550 1.76 31.25 15.31
N LEU A 551 2.49 32.06 14.54
CA LEU A 551 3.92 31.88 14.29
C LEU A 551 4.82 32.21 15.49
N ALA A 552 4.27 32.79 16.57
CA ALA A 552 4.97 32.92 17.84
C ALA A 552 5.19 31.57 18.53
N ASP A 553 4.29 30.61 18.29
CA ASP A 553 4.38 29.21 18.74
C ASP A 553 3.79 28.30 17.64
N PRO A 554 4.55 28.03 16.56
CA PRO A 554 4.01 27.47 15.32
C PRO A 554 3.36 26.08 15.53
N PRO A 555 2.11 25.87 15.08
CA PRO A 555 1.51 24.54 15.02
C PRO A 555 2.23 23.66 13.98
N HIS A 556 1.88 22.37 13.93
CA HIS A 556 2.47 21.44 12.95
C HIS A 556 2.07 21.80 11.52
N ALA A 557 0.86 22.32 11.34
CA ALA A 557 0.35 22.78 10.07
C ALA A 557 -0.50 24.04 10.21
N ILE A 558 -0.52 24.86 9.16
CA ILE A 558 -1.42 26.01 9.02
C ILE A 558 -2.27 25.80 7.77
N LEU A 559 -3.59 25.96 7.96
CA LEU A 559 -4.55 25.99 6.88
C LEU A 559 -4.87 27.45 6.54
N LEU A 560 -4.59 27.87 5.31
CA LEU A 560 -4.95 29.17 4.76
C LEU A 560 -6.36 29.06 4.16
N ASP A 561 -7.37 29.62 4.83
CA ASP A 561 -8.77 29.53 4.39
C ASP A 561 -9.20 30.76 3.60
N ASN A 562 -9.68 30.54 2.37
CA ASN A 562 -10.23 31.58 1.47
C ASN A 562 -9.29 32.78 1.20
N MET A 563 -7.98 32.62 1.39
CA MET A 563 -6.99 33.66 1.10
C MET A 563 -6.77 33.85 -0.40
N SER A 564 -6.53 35.09 -0.84
CA SER A 564 -6.13 35.37 -2.22
C SER A 564 -4.73 34.82 -2.54
N LEU A 565 -4.40 34.66 -3.82
CA LEU A 565 -3.05 34.22 -4.25
C LEU A 565 -1.93 35.13 -3.71
N THR A 566 -2.20 36.44 -3.58
CA THR A 566 -1.24 37.40 -3.05
C THR A 566 -1.04 37.20 -1.54
N GLU A 567 -2.12 36.99 -0.79
CA GLU A 567 -2.05 36.69 0.64
C GLU A 567 -1.39 35.35 0.90
N MET A 568 -1.70 34.31 0.11
CA MET A 568 -1.05 33.00 0.24
C MET A 568 0.47 33.07 0.03
N ARG A 569 0.96 33.78 -1.00
CA ARG A 569 2.41 33.98 -1.18
C ARG A 569 3.05 34.69 0.01
N ARG A 570 2.37 35.70 0.56
CA ARG A 570 2.85 36.41 1.75
C ARG A 570 2.83 35.50 2.98
N ALA A 571 1.79 34.69 3.15
CA ALA A 571 1.69 33.72 4.23
C ALA A 571 2.80 32.66 4.14
N VAL A 572 3.06 32.10 2.96
CA VAL A 572 4.16 31.16 2.70
C VAL A 572 5.50 31.78 3.08
N ALA A 573 5.76 33.02 2.65
CA ALA A 573 6.98 33.76 3.01
C ALA A 573 7.07 34.05 4.53
N MET A 574 5.95 34.30 5.22
CA MET A 574 5.93 34.49 6.68
C MET A 574 6.20 33.18 7.43
N ILE A 575 5.68 32.06 6.93
CA ILE A 575 5.85 30.75 7.55
C ILE A 575 7.30 30.29 7.46
N ASP A 576 7.95 30.51 6.30
CA ASP A 576 9.40 30.27 6.09
C ASP A 576 9.83 28.85 6.52
N GLY A 577 9.06 27.85 6.10
CA GLY A 577 9.35 26.42 6.37
C GLY A 577 9.10 25.96 7.81
N ARG A 578 8.54 26.79 8.70
CA ARG A 578 8.32 26.43 10.12
C ARG A 578 7.16 25.47 10.36
N CYS A 579 6.24 25.32 9.41
CA CYS A 579 5.12 24.39 9.47
C CYS A 579 4.62 24.01 8.08
N LEU A 580 3.85 22.92 7.99
CA LEU A 580 3.19 22.54 6.74
C LEU A 580 2.11 23.54 6.37
N ILE A 581 1.99 23.84 5.08
CA ILE A 581 1.06 24.84 4.56
C ILE A 581 -0.01 24.17 3.72
N ASN A 582 -1.25 24.30 4.16
CA ASN A 582 -2.43 23.75 3.49
C ASN A 582 -3.31 24.88 2.97
N ALA A 583 -3.64 24.92 1.69
CA ALA A 583 -4.63 25.84 1.14
C ALA A 583 -6.02 25.20 1.14
N SER A 584 -7.04 25.92 1.61
CA SER A 584 -8.44 25.52 1.46
C SER A 584 -9.37 26.72 1.33
N GLY A 585 -10.66 26.45 1.17
CA GLY A 585 -11.70 27.47 0.99
C GLY A 585 -11.82 27.93 -0.46
N GLY A 586 -12.97 27.66 -1.08
CA GLY A 586 -13.31 28.22 -2.40
C GLY A 586 -12.34 27.89 -3.55
N ILE A 587 -11.45 26.90 -3.40
CA ILE A 587 -10.43 26.58 -4.40
C ILE A 587 -11.09 26.18 -5.72
N ASP A 588 -10.84 26.97 -6.74
CA ASP A 588 -11.27 26.69 -8.11
C ASP A 588 -10.40 25.57 -8.72
N PRO A 589 -10.99 24.41 -9.06
CA PRO A 589 -10.32 23.34 -9.80
C PRO A 589 -9.58 23.83 -11.04
N GLU A 590 -10.11 24.85 -11.72
CA GLU A 590 -9.56 25.39 -12.96
C GLU A 590 -8.33 26.28 -12.78
N ARG A 591 -8.07 26.74 -11.55
CA ARG A 591 -6.94 27.61 -11.22
C ARG A 591 -6.01 26.99 -10.17
N ILE A 592 -6.16 25.69 -9.92
CA ILE A 592 -5.45 24.97 -8.87
C ILE A 592 -3.92 25.06 -8.98
N ARG A 593 -3.38 25.16 -10.21
CA ARG A 593 -1.93 25.30 -10.44
C ARG A 593 -1.40 26.67 -9.99
N GLU A 594 -2.21 27.71 -10.03
CA GLU A 594 -1.84 29.03 -9.50
C GLU A 594 -1.72 29.00 -7.98
N VAL A 595 -2.60 28.23 -7.31
CA VAL A 595 -2.53 27.99 -5.86
C VAL A 595 -1.27 27.21 -5.51
N ALA A 596 -0.98 26.12 -6.24
CA ALA A 596 0.26 25.36 -6.05
C ALA A 596 1.52 26.22 -6.22
N ALA A 597 1.53 27.13 -7.20
CA ALA A 597 2.64 28.06 -7.44
C ALA A 597 2.85 29.11 -6.33
N THR A 598 1.97 29.18 -5.33
CA THR A 598 2.22 30.02 -4.14
C THR A 598 3.24 29.42 -3.18
N GLY A 599 3.52 28.11 -3.29
CA GLY A 599 4.43 27.38 -2.42
C GLY A 599 3.77 26.65 -1.25
N VAL A 600 2.45 26.38 -1.33
CA VAL A 600 1.77 25.51 -0.36
C VAL A 600 2.13 24.03 -0.56
N ASP A 601 2.13 23.24 0.50
CA ASP A 601 2.45 21.80 0.46
C ASP A 601 1.24 20.94 0.07
N VAL A 602 0.04 21.38 0.48
CA VAL A 602 -1.21 20.64 0.35
C VAL A 602 -2.33 21.57 -0.11
N ILE A 603 -3.23 21.08 -0.95
CA ILE A 603 -4.48 21.75 -1.30
C ILE A 603 -5.65 20.84 -0.90
N SER A 604 -6.41 21.27 0.11
CA SER A 604 -7.56 20.55 0.64
C SER A 604 -8.85 20.97 -0.04
N ILE A 605 -9.51 20.03 -0.73
CA ILE A 605 -10.68 20.30 -1.56
C ILE A 605 -11.88 19.50 -1.07
N GLY A 606 -12.90 20.19 -0.56
CA GLY A 606 -14.15 19.57 -0.13
C GLY A 606 -14.94 18.96 -1.29
N ALA A 607 -14.94 19.66 -2.43
CA ALA A 607 -15.73 19.29 -3.61
C ALA A 607 -15.40 17.88 -4.15
N LEU A 608 -14.22 17.34 -3.83
CA LEU A 608 -13.83 15.97 -4.18
C LEU A 608 -14.83 14.93 -3.70
N THR A 609 -15.45 15.11 -2.53
CA THR A 609 -16.34 14.10 -1.95
C THR A 609 -17.80 14.51 -1.95
N HIS A 610 -18.13 15.79 -1.76
CA HIS A 610 -19.53 16.23 -1.76
C HIS A 610 -20.06 16.72 -3.12
N SER A 611 -19.18 17.01 -4.09
CA SER A 611 -19.57 17.62 -5.38
C SER A 611 -18.95 16.95 -6.60
N ALA A 612 -18.25 15.82 -6.44
CA ALA A 612 -17.73 15.09 -7.59
C ALA A 612 -18.87 14.68 -8.52
N PRO A 613 -18.79 15.00 -9.83
CA PRO A 613 -19.72 14.48 -10.81
C PRO A 613 -19.65 12.95 -10.82
N GLN A 614 -20.81 12.29 -10.91
CA GLN A 614 -20.84 10.84 -11.11
C GLN A 614 -20.14 10.48 -12.42
N LEU A 615 -19.39 9.38 -12.42
CA LEU A 615 -18.95 8.74 -13.66
C LEU A 615 -20.11 7.89 -14.16
N ASP A 616 -20.62 8.20 -15.35
CA ASP A 616 -21.74 7.47 -15.96
C ASP A 616 -21.31 6.04 -16.31
N ILE A 617 -21.90 5.05 -15.64
CA ILE A 617 -21.64 3.61 -15.76
C ILE A 617 -23.00 2.91 -15.81
N ALA A 618 -23.15 1.96 -16.73
CA ALA A 618 -24.39 1.21 -16.93
C ALA A 618 -24.13 -0.30 -16.97
N LEU A 619 -25.18 -1.09 -16.77
CA LEU A 619 -25.21 -2.50 -17.13
C LEU A 619 -25.89 -2.65 -18.50
N ASP A 620 -25.17 -3.22 -19.46
CA ASP A 620 -25.64 -3.49 -20.82
C ASP A 620 -25.76 -5.00 -21.06
N GLN A 621 -26.60 -5.42 -22.01
CA GLN A 621 -26.56 -6.80 -22.49
C GLN A 621 -25.23 -7.05 -23.23
N CYS A 622 -24.62 -8.22 -22.95
CA CYS A 622 -23.41 -8.66 -23.62
C CYS A 622 -23.62 -9.03 -25.09
#